data_AF-A0A3D5KN62-F1
#
_entry.id   AF-A0A3D5KN62-F1
#
_cell.length_a   1.000
_cell.length_b   1.000
_cell.length_c   1.000
_cell.angle_alpha   90.00
_cell.angle_beta   90.00
_cell.angle_gamma   90.00
#
_symmetry.space_group_name_H-M   'P 1'
#
loop_
_entity.id
_entity.type
_entity.pdbx_description
1 polymer ?
#
loop_
_entity_poly.entity_id
_entity_poly.type
_entity_poly.pdbx_seq_one_letter_code
_entity_poly.pdbx_strand_id
1 'polypeptide(L)' 'QLASSKEQILGQIAMAEENNIGFMMMMARSLLDLGKVTSLEEIFERVRNTSSLDLQTLANEMFNTDEMSILMMHS' A
#
# COMPACT_ATOMS: atom_id res chain seq x y z
N GLN A 1 -16.79 -5.56 3.81
CA GLN A 1 -15.79 -5.68 2.72
C GLN A 1 -14.40 -5.25 3.19
N LEU A 2 -14.22 -4.05 3.75
CA LEU A 2 -12.91 -3.59 4.27
C LEU A 2 -12.19 -4.60 5.18
N ALA A 3 -12.86 -5.12 6.21
CA ALA A 3 -12.25 -6.09 7.13
C ALA A 3 -11.74 -7.35 6.41
N SER A 4 -12.52 -7.90 5.48
CA SER A 4 -12.12 -9.08 4.68
C SER A 4 -10.92 -8.77 3.78
N SER A 5 -10.92 -7.60 3.12
CA SER A 5 -9.80 -7.18 2.27
C SER A 5 -8.51 -6.95 3.08
N LYS A 6 -8.61 -6.41 4.29
CA LYS A 6 -7.48 -6.28 5.21
C LYS A 6 -6.89 -7.64 5.55
N GLU A 7 -7.73 -8.60 5.97
CA GLU A 7 -7.28 -9.96 6.28
C GLU A 7 -6.59 -10.63 5.08
N GLN A 8 -7.13 -10.44 3.87
CA GLN A 8 -6.50 -10.95 2.66
C GLN A 8 -5.11 -10.35 2.42
N ILE A 9 -4.95 -9.03 2.59
CA ILE A 9 -3.66 -8.34 2.43
C ILE A 9 -2.66 -8.80 3.50
N LEU A 10 -3.09 -8.90 4.76
CA LEU A 10 -2.25 -9.39 5.85
C LEU A 10 -1.76 -10.82 5.56
N GLY A 11 -2.64 -11.69 5.06
CA GLY A 11 -2.27 -13.04 4.63
C GLY A 11 -1.22 -13.05 3.51
N GLN A 12 -1.34 -12.18 2.51
CA GLN A 12 -0.35 -12.07 1.43
C GLN A 12 1.01 -11.59 1.92
N ILE A 13 1.02 -10.61 2.83
CA ILE A 13 2.25 -10.09 3.43
C ILE A 13 2.93 -11.15 4.31
N ALA A 14 2.15 -11.90 5.09
CA ALA A 14 2.67 -13.01 5.89
C ALA A 14 3.28 -14.11 5.00
N MET A 15 2.64 -14.47 3.88
CA MET A 15 3.22 -15.43 2.92
C MET A 15 4.49 -14.91 2.25
N ALA A 16 4.63 -13.59 2.05
CA ALA A 16 5.84 -12.99 1.50
C ALA A 16 7.05 -13.08 2.44
N GLU A 17 6.83 -13.26 3.75
CA GLU A 17 7.90 -13.49 4.74
C GLU A 17 8.67 -14.79 4.46
N GLU A 18 8.00 -15.80 3.91
CA GLU A 18 8.65 -17.07 3.53
C GLU A 18 9.62 -16.89 2.34
N ASN A 19 9.52 -15.78 1.61
CA ASN A 19 10.41 -15.40 0.52
C ASN A 19 11.38 -14.29 0.94
N ASN A 20 12.49 -14.69 1.57
CA ASN A 20 13.57 -13.80 2.06
C ASN A 20 14.06 -12.74 1.05
N ILE A 21 14.00 -13.02 -0.27
CA ILE A 21 14.44 -12.06 -1.30
C ILE A 21 13.44 -10.91 -1.44
N GLY A 22 12.14 -11.21 -1.47
CA GLY A 22 11.08 -10.20 -1.55
C GLY A 22 11.11 -9.28 -0.34
N PHE A 23 11.30 -9.86 0.85
CA PHE A 23 11.44 -9.12 2.09
C PHE A 23 12.67 -8.19 2.10
N MET A 24 13.84 -8.68 1.66
CA MET A 24 15.04 -7.85 1.55
C MET A 24 14.89 -6.70 0.55
N MET A 25 14.24 -6.93 -0.60
CA MET A 25 13.98 -5.86 -1.57
C MET A 25 13.04 -4.79 -1.03
N MET A 26 12.03 -5.19 -0.26
CA MET A 26 11.13 -4.25 0.41
C MET A 26 11.88 -3.39 1.44
N MET A 27 12.75 -4.00 2.25
CA MET A 27 13.59 -3.28 3.22
C MET A 27 14.54 -2.29 2.54
N ALA A 28 15.21 -2.72 1.46
CA ALA A 28 16.10 -1.85 0.69
C ALA A 28 15.36 -0.66 0.06
N ARG A 29 14.18 -0.90 -0.52
CA ARG A 29 13.32 0.17 -1.04
C ARG A 29 12.91 1.17 0.05
N SER A 30 12.48 0.67 1.21
CA SER A 30 12.09 1.54 2.32
C SER A 30 13.25 2.42 2.80
N LEU A 31 14.46 1.86 2.87
CA LEU A 31 15.66 2.64 3.21
C LEU A 31 15.93 3.76 2.21
N LEU A 32 15.75 3.51 0.91
CA LEU A 32 15.97 4.50 -0.14
C LEU A 32 14.89 5.58 -0.16
N ASP A 33 13.61 5.19 -0.01
CA ASP A 33 12.47 6.11 -0.15
C ASP A 33 12.21 6.91 1.14
N LEU A 34 12.41 6.28 2.31
CA LEU A 34 12.01 6.82 3.62
C LEU A 34 13.19 7.08 4.55
N GLY A 35 14.41 6.70 4.17
CA GLY A 35 15.60 6.84 5.01
C GLY A 35 15.66 5.91 6.22
N LYS A 36 14.73 4.95 6.32
CA LYS A 36 14.67 3.96 7.41
C LYS A 36 14.22 2.59 6.90
N VAL A 37 14.68 1.53 7.55
CA VAL A 37 14.13 0.18 7.31
C VAL A 37 12.81 0.05 8.08
N THR A 38 11.74 -0.27 7.37
CA THR A 38 10.41 -0.54 7.96
C THR A 38 10.31 -2.01 8.33
N SER A 39 9.86 -2.31 9.56
CA SER A 39 9.63 -3.69 9.98
C SER A 39 8.32 -4.25 9.41
N LEU A 40 8.22 -5.58 9.34
CA LEU A 40 6.98 -6.25 8.93
C LEU A 40 5.81 -5.90 9.87
N GLU A 41 6.08 -5.83 11.18
CA GLU A 41 5.13 -5.41 12.21
C GLU A 41 4.57 -4.00 11.96
N GLU A 42 5.43 -3.04 11.58
CA GLU A 42 5.01 -1.67 11.27
C GLU A 42 4.06 -1.67 10.04
N ILE A 43 4.33 -2.53 9.06
CA ILE A 43 3.46 -2.68 7.88
C ILE A 43 2.11 -3.29 8.28
N PHE A 44 2.11 -4.34 9.09
CA PHE A 44 0.88 -4.96 9.59
C PHE A 44 0.02 -3.97 10.36
N GLU A 45 0.63 -3.20 11.27
CA GLU A 45 -0.07 -2.17 12.03
C GLU A 45 -0.65 -1.08 11.14
N ARG A 46 0.07 -0.64 10.11
CA ARG A 46 -0.46 0.34 9.15
C ARG A 46 -1.72 -0.17 8.45
N VAL A 47 -1.73 -1.42 7.99
CA VAL A 47 -2.90 -2.04 7.34
C VAL A 47 -4.06 -2.21 8.33
N ARG A 48 -3.78 -2.65 9.57
CA ARG A 48 -4.81 -2.80 10.61
C ARG A 48 -5.46 -1.46 10.95
N ASN A 49 -4.68 -0.38 11.03
CA ASN A 49 -5.14 0.94 11.42
C ASN A 49 -5.83 1.75 10.30
N THR A 50 -5.77 1.32 9.03
CA THR A 50 -6.49 1.99 7.93
C THR A 50 -8.00 2.00 8.15
N SER A 51 -8.62 3.14 8.30
CA SER A 51 -10.07 3.24 8.50
C SER A 51 -10.85 3.30 7.18
N SER A 52 -12.16 3.07 7.25
CA SER A 52 -13.04 3.30 6.11
C SER A 52 -13.06 4.77 5.68
N LEU A 53 -12.86 5.69 6.64
CA LEU A 53 -12.79 7.12 6.38
C LEU A 53 -11.55 7.46 5.56
N ASP A 54 -10.39 6.90 5.90
CA ASP A 54 -9.15 7.11 5.15
C ASP A 54 -9.31 6.70 3.69
N LEU A 55 -9.99 5.58 3.43
CA LEU A 55 -10.27 5.13 2.08
C LEU A 55 -11.24 6.04 1.33
N GLN A 56 -12.26 6.57 2.02
CA GLN A 56 -13.21 7.50 1.42
C GLN A 56 -12.53 8.82 1.07
N THR A 57 -11.69 9.36 1.96
CA THR A 57 -10.91 10.57 1.72
C THR A 57 -9.98 10.37 0.53
N LEU A 58 -9.20 9.28 0.52
CA LEU A 58 -8.30 8.97 -0.58
C LEU A 58 -9.04 8.81 -1.92
N ALA A 59 -10.20 8.17 -1.92
CA ALA A 59 -11.00 8.03 -3.14
C ALA A 59 -11.44 9.39 -3.69
N ASN A 60 -11.89 10.30 -2.83
CA ASN A 60 -12.28 11.64 -3.26
C ASN A 60 -11.09 12.44 -3.82
N GLU A 61 -9.89 12.27 -3.26
CA GLU A 61 -8.66 12.90 -3.77
C GLU A 61 -8.23 12.30 -5.12
N MET A 62 -8.12 10.97 -5.21
CA MET A 62 -7.63 10.29 -6.42
C MET A 62 -8.56 10.43 -7.61
N PHE A 63 -9.88 10.49 -7.38
CA PHE A 63 -10.90 10.61 -8.42
C PHE A 63 -11.42 12.03 -8.59
N ASN A 64 -10.67 13.03 -8.11
CA ASN A 64 -10.98 14.42 -8.39
C ASN A 64 -10.76 14.71 -9.88
N THR A 65 -11.86 14.87 -10.61
CA THR A 65 -11.86 15.12 -12.05
C THR A 65 -11.09 16.37 -12.45
N ASP A 66 -10.99 17.35 -11.55
CA ASP A 66 -10.30 18.61 -11.80
C ASP A 66 -8.77 18.44 -11.79
N GLU A 67 -8.26 17.39 -11.12
CA GLU A 67 -6.83 17.05 -11.06
C GLU A 67 -6.44 15.87 -11.97
N MET A 68 -7.41 15.30 -12.68
CA MET A 68 -7.17 14.16 -13.57
C MET A 68 -6.51 14.60 -14.89
N SER A 69 -5.34 14.02 -15.17
CA SER A 69 -4.68 14.14 -16.47
C SER A 69 -5.13 13.02 -17.42
N ILE A 70 -5.50 13.37 -18.66
CA ILE A 70 -5.90 12.41 -19.69
C ILE A 70 -4.88 12.45 -20.83
N LEU A 71 -4.25 11.31 -21.11
CA LEU A 71 -3.40 11.15 -22.29
C LEU A 71 -4.23 10.54 -23.43
N MET A 72 -4.45 11.28 -24.51
CA MET A 72 -5.12 10.79 -25.71
C MET A 72 -4.14 10.72 -26.88
N MET A 73 -4.10 9.58 -27.56
CA MET A 73 -3.33 9.39 -28.79
C MET A 73 -4.21 9.75 -29.99
N HIS A 74 -3.75 10.67 -30.84
CA HIS A 74 -4.41 11.00 -32.11
C HIS A 74 -3.71 10.24 -33.25
N SER A 75 -4.49 9.67 -34.17
CA SER A 75 -4.01 8.92 -35.35
C SER A 75 -3.58 9.84 -36.48
#